data_AF-A0A9W9JGG5-F1
#
_entry.id   AF-A0A9W9JGG5-F1
#
_cell.length_a   1.000
_cell.length_b   1.000
_cell.length_c   1.000
_cell.angle_alpha   90.00
_cell.angle_beta   90.00
_cell.angle_gamma   90.00
#
_symmetry.space_group_name_H-M   'P 1'
#
loop_
_entity.id
_entity.type
_entity.pdbx_description
1 polymer ?
#
loop_
_entity_poly.entity_id
_entity_poly.type
_entity_poly.pdbx_seq_one_letter_code
_entity_poly.pdbx_strand_id
1 'polypeptide(L)'
;MRNRASNTLSKGKIRQSWSKYNLYNMQRFRSPPTTNRTFFQQKWSAKAASRAYHGEQVREGQWKRMFNHRIRSVIPMNASDLAADDGSLVSSGRGSGLDKGGKPTYQTRPIPYTHMTFAPLERRLDVAIFRALFASSARQARQFVIHGAVTVNGQKMKHPSYLLNPGDLFQVEPDRVLYATGHTKTPFERRMGRVGRRQAKAERLAAAERAEGGAPEVEAESNETAKEDTKETEKEETEETEKEDIKETLQALLARAKAVMSAGKETLAPQRKQELRGFQKAVRRVLSRSESSTVLADGLEAQFSQLTLLLKAKRAEKKPEKKDVKPRPEDAFATDKGDAELASAKKDTEATASDKLSEAFAQATLGNDVDASELTDEEFETLRRALTQMRDNPLDNSKTYSTPWQPRQYMSAFAFIPRYLEVNQNICAAVYLRHPVARPGSAEVPTPFGESIATPAYGWYLRRRW
;
A
#
# COMPACT_ATOMS: atom_id res chain seq x y z
N MET A 1 -27.29 -13.28 5.59
CA MET A 1 -27.04 -13.32 7.05
C MET A 1 -25.75 -12.56 7.40
N ARG A 2 -25.83 -11.44 8.14
CA ARG A 2 -24.62 -10.77 8.69
C ARG A 2 -24.08 -11.60 9.87
N ASN A 3 -22.87 -12.12 9.73
CA ASN A 3 -22.18 -12.76 10.85
C ASN A 3 -21.88 -11.72 11.95
N ARG A 4 -22.18 -12.07 13.21
CA ARG A 4 -22.12 -11.22 14.43
C ARG A 4 -20.72 -10.73 14.85
N ALA A 5 -19.71 -10.86 14.01
CA ALA A 5 -18.35 -10.46 14.32
C ALA A 5 -18.11 -8.99 13.93
N SER A 6 -18.78 -8.09 14.62
CA SER A 6 -18.48 -6.67 14.59
C SER A 6 -17.47 -6.31 15.68
N ASN A 7 -16.69 -5.25 15.44
CA ASN A 7 -15.81 -4.63 16.43
C ASN A 7 -16.65 -3.81 17.41
N THR A 8 -17.45 -4.47 18.25
CA THR A 8 -18.28 -3.76 19.23
C THR A 8 -17.42 -3.13 20.32
N LEU A 9 -17.87 -1.97 20.80
CA LEU A 9 -17.22 -1.24 21.89
C LEU A 9 -17.73 -1.65 23.28
N SER A 10 -18.85 -2.37 23.37
CA SER A 10 -19.36 -2.86 24.66
C SER A 10 -18.53 -4.03 25.20
N LYS A 11 -18.12 -4.94 24.32
CA LYS A 11 -17.26 -6.09 24.66
C LYS A 11 -15.91 -5.87 23.99
N GLY A 12 -14.89 -5.52 24.76
CA GLY A 12 -13.52 -5.26 24.29
C GLY A 12 -12.81 -6.50 23.73
N LYS A 13 -13.31 -7.06 22.63
CA LYS A 13 -12.71 -8.20 21.94
C LYS A 13 -11.71 -7.70 20.92
N ILE A 14 -10.51 -8.28 20.95
CA ILE A 14 -9.46 -8.03 19.96
C ILE A 14 -9.65 -8.97 18.77
N ARG A 15 -9.51 -8.45 17.54
CA ARG A 15 -9.68 -9.17 16.27
C ARG A 15 -8.44 -9.04 15.39
N GLN A 16 -8.30 -9.93 14.40
CA GLN A 16 -7.32 -9.81 13.32
C GLN A 16 -7.80 -8.80 12.25
N SER A 17 -7.79 -7.50 12.60
CA SER A 17 -8.17 -6.41 11.70
C SER A 17 -7.50 -5.09 12.07
N TRP A 18 -7.16 -4.26 11.09
CA TRP A 18 -6.59 -2.92 11.32
C TRP A 18 -7.66 -1.84 11.53
N SER A 19 -8.80 -2.21 12.12
CA SER A 19 -9.90 -1.26 12.35
C SER A 19 -9.55 -0.31 13.49
N LYS A 20 -9.90 0.99 13.37
CA LYS A 20 -9.76 1.96 14.45
C LYS A 20 -10.43 1.52 15.76
N TYR A 21 -11.60 0.87 15.66
CA TYR A 21 -12.31 0.32 16.82
C TYR A 21 -11.58 -0.88 17.44
N ASN A 22 -10.89 -1.68 16.61
CA ASN A 22 -10.06 -2.78 17.10
C ASN A 22 -8.80 -2.25 17.79
N LEU A 23 -8.17 -1.21 17.24
CA LEU A 23 -7.03 -0.55 17.88
C LEU A 23 -7.42 0.00 19.26
N TYR A 24 -8.54 0.70 19.34
CA TYR A 24 -9.09 1.18 20.61
C TYR A 24 -9.38 0.03 21.59
N ASN A 25 -9.93 -1.08 21.09
CA ASN A 25 -10.13 -2.28 21.89
C ASN A 25 -8.82 -2.88 22.40
N MET A 26 -7.74 -2.87 21.60
CA MET A 26 -6.42 -3.34 22.03
C MET A 26 -5.84 -2.45 23.12
N GLN A 27 -5.89 -1.13 22.96
CA GLN A 27 -5.36 -0.17 23.92
C GLN A 27 -6.00 -0.32 25.30
N ARG A 28 -7.32 -0.50 25.36
CA ARG A 28 -8.06 -0.64 26.63
C ARG A 28 -8.15 -2.08 27.14
N PHE A 29 -7.65 -3.07 26.40
CA PHE A 29 -7.82 -4.47 26.77
C PHE A 29 -7.12 -4.74 28.09
N ARG A 30 -7.87 -5.30 29.05
CA ARG A 30 -7.34 -5.80 30.31
C ARG A 30 -7.59 -7.29 30.39
N SER A 31 -6.60 -8.04 30.84
CA SER A 31 -6.76 -9.48 31.09
C SER A 31 -7.89 -9.70 32.11
N PRO A 32 -8.77 -10.68 31.88
CA PRO A 32 -9.86 -10.95 32.81
C PRO A 32 -9.29 -11.31 34.19
N PRO A 33 -9.87 -10.79 35.29
CA PRO A 33 -9.41 -11.14 36.63
C PRO A 33 -9.61 -12.63 36.91
N THR A 34 -8.62 -13.26 37.52
CA THR A 34 -8.60 -14.70 37.80
C THR A 34 -8.97 -15.03 39.25
N THR A 35 -8.73 -14.11 40.19
CA THR A 35 -8.85 -14.33 41.64
C THR A 35 -10.23 -14.86 42.08
N ASN A 36 -11.31 -14.23 41.62
CA ASN A 36 -12.68 -14.56 42.04
C ASN A 36 -13.41 -15.45 41.02
N ARG A 37 -12.67 -16.22 40.22
CA ARG A 37 -13.25 -17.05 39.14
C ARG A 37 -12.88 -18.51 39.30
N THR A 38 -13.85 -19.37 39.05
CA THR A 38 -13.62 -20.82 39.00
C THR A 38 -12.69 -21.18 37.84
N PHE A 39 -12.03 -22.34 37.91
CA PHE A 39 -11.15 -22.79 36.83
C PHE A 39 -11.88 -22.90 35.48
N PHE A 40 -13.16 -23.30 35.48
CA PHE A 40 -13.98 -23.30 34.27
C PHE A 40 -14.20 -21.89 33.73
N GLN A 41 -14.56 -20.93 34.59
CA GLN A 41 -14.78 -19.53 34.20
C GLN A 41 -13.49 -18.88 33.65
N GLN A 42 -12.35 -19.17 34.26
CA GLN A 42 -11.03 -18.72 33.78
C GLN A 42 -10.78 -19.25 32.36
N LYS A 43 -10.86 -20.58 32.15
CA LYS A 43 -10.69 -21.21 30.84
C LYS A 43 -11.68 -20.72 29.80
N TRP A 44 -12.96 -20.57 30.16
CA TRP A 44 -13.99 -20.05 29.25
C TRP A 44 -13.69 -18.63 28.81
N SER A 45 -13.29 -17.76 29.75
CA SER A 45 -12.94 -16.37 29.44
C SER A 45 -11.69 -16.27 28.55
N ALA A 46 -10.67 -17.09 28.83
CA ALA A 46 -9.46 -17.17 28.04
C ALA A 46 -9.71 -17.69 26.62
N LYS A 47 -10.51 -18.75 26.48
CA LYS A 47 -11.01 -19.26 25.20
C LYS A 47 -11.76 -18.19 24.42
N ALA A 48 -12.69 -17.48 25.08
CA ALA A 48 -13.50 -16.46 24.43
C ALA A 48 -12.66 -15.27 23.93
N ALA A 49 -11.64 -14.85 24.68
CA ALA A 49 -10.70 -13.80 24.29
C ALA A 49 -9.77 -14.25 23.16
N SER A 50 -9.08 -15.38 23.35
CA SER A 50 -8.13 -15.94 22.38
C SER A 50 -8.77 -16.24 21.03
N ARG A 51 -9.92 -16.91 20.99
CA ARG A 51 -10.67 -17.22 19.75
C ARG A 51 -11.29 -15.99 19.09
N ALA A 52 -11.43 -14.89 19.83
CA ALA A 52 -11.89 -13.66 19.20
C ALA A 52 -10.86 -13.14 18.20
N TYR A 53 -9.57 -13.29 18.51
CA TYR A 53 -8.46 -12.90 17.66
C TYR A 53 -8.08 -14.04 16.69
N HIS A 54 -7.73 -15.20 17.25
CA HIS A 54 -7.22 -16.34 16.49
C HIS A 54 -8.36 -17.07 15.79
N GLY A 55 -8.43 -16.97 14.46
CA GLY A 55 -9.34 -17.76 13.63
C GLY A 55 -10.81 -17.48 13.89
N GLU A 56 -11.20 -16.22 14.02
CA GLU A 56 -12.58 -15.76 14.19
C GLU A 56 -13.52 -16.33 13.12
N GLN A 57 -13.03 -16.43 11.89
CA GLN A 57 -13.72 -16.99 10.72
C GLN A 57 -13.87 -18.52 10.75
N VAL A 58 -13.14 -19.22 11.62
CA VAL A 58 -13.14 -20.68 11.72
C VAL A 58 -14.19 -21.12 12.74
N ARG A 59 -15.07 -22.05 12.35
CA ARG A 59 -16.08 -22.63 13.25
C ARG A 59 -15.41 -23.41 14.37
N GLU A 60 -16.00 -23.38 15.56
CA GLU A 60 -15.43 -24.04 16.74
C GLU A 60 -15.21 -25.55 16.57
N GLY A 61 -16.13 -26.25 15.89
CA GLY A 61 -15.98 -27.68 15.58
C GLY A 61 -14.80 -27.97 14.67
N GLN A 62 -14.53 -27.09 13.70
CA GLN A 62 -13.38 -27.20 12.81
C GLN A 62 -12.08 -26.88 13.57
N TRP A 63 -12.07 -25.84 14.39
CA TRP A 63 -10.91 -25.50 15.22
C TRP A 63 -10.52 -26.65 16.15
N LYS A 64 -11.49 -27.30 16.81
CA LYS A 64 -11.22 -28.47 17.67
C LYS A 64 -10.54 -29.63 16.96
N ARG A 65 -10.81 -29.82 15.66
CA ARG A 65 -10.14 -30.86 14.84
C ARG A 65 -8.73 -30.45 14.41
N MET A 66 -8.50 -29.15 14.19
CA MET A 66 -7.18 -28.61 13.83
C MET A 66 -6.25 -28.41 15.03
N PHE A 67 -6.81 -28.24 16.23
CA PHE A 67 -6.04 -28.09 17.46
C PHE A 67 -5.11 -29.29 17.66
N ASN A 68 -3.83 -29.00 17.86
CA ASN A 68 -2.79 -30.01 18.07
C ASN A 68 -2.19 -29.85 19.47
N HIS A 69 -2.02 -30.97 20.16
CA HIS A 69 -1.39 -31.05 21.47
C HIS A 69 0.13 -30.86 21.35
N ARG A 70 0.72 -31.28 20.23
CA ARG A 70 2.15 -31.17 19.95
C ARG A 70 2.52 -29.72 19.60
N ILE A 71 3.21 -29.06 20.52
CA ILE A 71 3.77 -27.72 20.33
C ILE A 71 5.20 -27.86 19.79
N ARG A 72 5.53 -27.13 18.72
CA ARG A 72 6.87 -27.12 18.12
C ARG A 72 7.74 -26.05 18.78
N SER A 73 8.96 -26.41 19.15
CA SER A 73 9.97 -25.49 19.67
C SER A 73 11.34 -25.82 19.09
N VAL A 74 12.24 -24.85 19.13
CA VAL A 74 13.62 -24.99 18.68
C VAL A 74 14.56 -24.34 19.71
N ILE A 75 15.71 -24.96 19.93
CA ILE A 75 16.77 -24.45 20.79
C ILE A 75 17.94 -24.07 19.88
N PRO A 76 18.39 -22.81 19.88
CA PRO A 76 19.59 -22.42 19.16
C PRO A 76 20.82 -22.99 19.89
N MET A 77 21.70 -23.66 19.15
CA MET A 77 23.01 -24.12 19.64
C MET A 77 24.08 -23.41 18.81
N ASN A 78 25.07 -22.82 19.47
CA ASN A 78 26.17 -22.14 18.77
C ASN A 78 27.22 -23.17 18.35
N ALA A 79 27.72 -23.05 17.12
CA ALA A 79 28.76 -23.94 16.61
C ALA A 79 30.07 -23.83 17.40
N SER A 80 30.40 -22.64 17.92
CA SER A 80 31.57 -22.42 18.79
C SER A 80 31.50 -23.26 20.06
N ASP A 81 30.34 -23.29 20.69
CA ASP A 81 30.14 -23.94 21.98
C ASP A 81 30.19 -25.47 21.80
N LEU A 82 29.63 -25.96 20.69
CA LEU A 82 29.69 -27.38 20.29
C LEU A 82 31.10 -27.85 19.89
N ALA A 83 31.94 -26.95 19.39
CA ALA A 83 33.33 -27.27 19.02
C ALA A 83 34.26 -27.27 20.24
N ALA A 84 33.95 -26.43 21.24
CA ALA A 84 34.75 -26.29 22.45
C ALA A 84 34.51 -27.44 23.46
N ASP A 85 33.29 -27.96 23.52
CA ASP A 85 32.90 -29.01 24.47
C ASP A 85 31.95 -30.01 23.80
N ASP A 86 32.17 -31.30 24.04
CA ASP A 86 31.33 -32.41 23.60
C ASP A 86 30.09 -32.60 24.50
N GLY A 87 29.99 -31.80 25.56
CA GLY A 87 28.91 -31.80 26.54
C GLY A 87 29.30 -32.47 27.86
N SER A 88 30.53 -32.97 27.98
CA SER A 88 31.05 -33.57 29.21
C SER A 88 31.13 -32.57 30.37
N LEU A 89 31.32 -31.27 30.11
CA LEU A 89 31.29 -30.26 31.18
C LEU A 89 29.90 -30.14 31.83
N VAL A 90 28.83 -30.33 31.05
CA VAL A 90 27.44 -30.24 31.53
C VAL A 90 27.09 -31.40 32.46
N SER A 91 27.69 -32.58 32.27
CA SER A 91 27.46 -33.77 33.11
C SER A 91 28.47 -33.93 34.25
N SER A 92 29.44 -33.01 34.37
CA SER A 92 30.45 -33.03 35.44
C SER A 92 29.83 -33.04 36.85
N GLY A 93 30.64 -33.44 37.84
CA GLY A 93 30.18 -33.59 39.23
C GLY A 93 29.36 -34.86 39.42
N ARG A 94 28.05 -34.70 39.73
CA ARG A 94 27.12 -35.82 39.96
C ARG A 94 26.09 -35.99 38.83
N GLY A 95 26.36 -35.44 37.64
CA GLY A 95 25.47 -35.53 36.47
C GLY A 95 24.61 -34.29 36.21
N SER A 96 24.45 -33.37 37.18
CA SER A 96 23.74 -32.10 37.03
C SER A 96 24.64 -30.92 36.62
N GLY A 97 25.92 -31.20 36.39
CA GLY A 97 26.97 -30.19 36.22
C GLY A 97 27.63 -29.82 37.54
N LEU A 98 28.78 -29.16 37.45
CA LEU A 98 29.53 -28.68 38.60
C LEU A 98 28.71 -27.64 39.39
N ASP A 99 28.62 -27.82 40.71
CA ASP A 99 27.96 -26.89 41.62
C ASP A 99 28.69 -25.55 41.63
N LYS A 100 28.24 -24.62 40.80
CA LYS A 100 28.65 -23.21 40.90
C LYS A 100 27.78 -22.61 42.01
N GLY A 101 28.39 -22.25 43.16
CA GLY A 101 27.72 -21.66 44.33
C GLY A 101 27.11 -20.26 44.08
N GLY A 102 26.30 -20.11 43.03
CA GLY A 102 25.69 -18.88 42.55
C GLY A 102 24.58 -19.16 41.53
N LYS A 103 23.95 -18.11 41.01
CA LYS A 103 22.91 -18.26 39.97
C LYS A 103 23.55 -18.89 38.72
N PRO A 104 22.88 -19.84 38.05
CA PRO A 104 23.43 -20.50 36.86
C PRO A 104 23.83 -19.47 35.80
N THR A 105 25.00 -19.67 35.19
CA THR A 105 25.57 -18.75 34.19
C THR A 105 24.70 -18.65 32.93
N TYR A 106 23.93 -19.69 32.62
CA TYR A 106 22.96 -19.71 31.53
C TYR A 106 21.54 -19.45 32.06
N GLN A 107 21.15 -18.19 32.20
CA GLN A 107 19.74 -17.84 32.34
C GLN A 107 19.05 -17.99 30.98
N THR A 108 18.72 -19.22 30.58
CA THR A 108 17.88 -19.43 29.40
C THR A 108 16.51 -18.84 29.69
N ARG A 109 16.11 -17.80 28.94
CA ARG A 109 14.75 -17.28 29.02
C ARG A 109 13.75 -18.43 28.78
N PRO A 110 12.69 -18.57 29.58
CA PRO A 110 11.74 -19.67 29.43
C PRO A 110 11.11 -19.64 28.03
N ILE A 111 10.81 -20.82 27.50
CA ILE A 111 10.16 -20.96 26.19
C ILE A 111 8.65 -20.83 26.40
N PRO A 112 7.98 -19.83 25.77
CA PRO A 112 6.54 -19.63 25.94
C PRO A 112 5.74 -20.61 25.06
N TYR A 113 5.70 -21.89 25.46
CA TYR A 113 5.02 -22.95 24.71
C TYR A 113 3.53 -22.66 24.46
N THR A 114 2.82 -22.13 25.46
CA THR A 114 1.36 -21.95 25.38
C THR A 114 0.95 -20.87 24.38
N HIS A 115 1.84 -19.94 24.01
CA HIS A 115 1.59 -18.98 22.93
C HIS A 115 1.41 -19.67 21.56
N MET A 116 1.94 -20.89 21.41
CA MET A 116 1.83 -21.69 20.18
C MET A 116 0.49 -22.41 20.02
N THR A 117 -0.44 -22.27 20.97
CA THR A 117 -1.77 -22.93 20.94
C THR A 117 -2.47 -22.79 19.59
N PHE A 118 -2.33 -21.64 18.93
CA PHE A 118 -3.00 -21.32 17.66
C PHE A 118 -2.09 -21.43 16.43
N ALA A 119 -0.89 -21.99 16.56
CA ALA A 119 0.04 -22.19 15.44
C ALA A 119 -0.56 -22.91 14.21
N PRO A 120 -1.48 -23.91 14.36
CA PRO A 120 -2.10 -24.54 13.20
C PRO A 120 -2.91 -23.59 12.31
N LEU A 121 -3.41 -22.47 12.85
CA LEU A 121 -4.16 -21.48 12.07
C LEU A 121 -3.25 -20.65 11.17
N GLU A 122 -1.99 -20.42 11.57
CA GLU A 122 -1.03 -19.63 10.78
C GLU A 122 -0.62 -20.33 9.48
N ARG A 123 -0.84 -21.65 9.37
CA ARG A 123 -0.66 -22.42 8.14
C ARG A 123 -1.73 -22.12 7.08
N ARG A 124 -2.88 -21.58 7.47
CA ARG A 124 -3.97 -21.35 6.52
C ARG A 124 -3.63 -20.20 5.60
N LEU A 125 -3.92 -20.36 4.31
CA LEU A 125 -3.68 -19.34 3.29
C LEU A 125 -4.32 -17.99 3.66
N ASP A 126 -5.56 -17.98 4.17
CA ASP A 126 -6.23 -16.74 4.56
C ASP A 126 -5.55 -16.00 5.72
N VAL A 127 -4.94 -16.72 6.66
CA VAL A 127 -4.18 -16.12 7.77
C VAL A 127 -2.81 -15.65 7.29
N ALA A 128 -2.10 -16.46 6.49
CA ALA A 128 -0.78 -16.10 5.96
C ALA A 128 -0.81 -14.81 5.15
N ILE A 129 -1.83 -14.61 4.29
CA ILE A 129 -2.03 -13.36 3.54
C ILE A 129 -2.20 -12.15 4.47
N PHE A 130 -2.96 -12.31 5.56
CA PHE A 130 -3.11 -11.24 6.56
C PHE A 130 -1.79 -10.95 7.28
N ARG A 131 -0.99 -11.97 7.59
CA ARG A 131 0.32 -11.82 8.24
C ARG A 131 1.38 -11.19 7.33
N ALA A 132 1.26 -11.38 6.01
CA ALA A 132 2.11 -10.74 5.02
C ALA A 132 1.79 -9.25 4.77
N LEU A 133 0.79 -8.69 5.49
CA LEU A 133 0.29 -7.32 5.32
C LEU A 133 -0.38 -7.05 3.96
N PHE A 134 -0.80 -8.08 3.23
CA PHE A 134 -1.51 -7.95 1.95
C PHE A 134 -3.01 -7.68 2.11
N ALA A 135 -3.55 -7.82 3.32
CA ALA A 135 -4.96 -7.58 3.62
C ALA A 135 -5.13 -6.88 4.96
N SER A 136 -6.14 -6.01 5.08
CA SER A 136 -6.40 -5.28 6.34
C SER A 136 -7.01 -6.14 7.45
N SER A 137 -7.53 -7.33 7.10
CA SER A 137 -8.13 -8.28 8.04
C SER A 137 -8.11 -9.70 7.50
N ALA A 138 -8.15 -10.69 8.39
CA ALA A 138 -8.23 -12.10 8.00
C ALA A 138 -9.50 -12.43 7.20
N ARG A 139 -10.60 -11.71 7.42
CA ARG A 139 -11.83 -11.86 6.63
C ARG A 139 -11.67 -11.32 5.20
N GLN A 140 -10.98 -10.19 5.04
CA GLN A 140 -10.70 -9.63 3.73
C GLN A 140 -9.73 -10.53 2.95
N ALA A 141 -8.69 -11.04 3.61
CA ALA A 141 -7.80 -12.04 3.01
C ALA A 141 -8.58 -13.27 2.52
N ARG A 142 -9.51 -13.79 3.33
CA ARG A 142 -10.41 -14.87 2.93
C ARG A 142 -11.23 -14.52 1.67
N GLN A 143 -11.73 -13.29 1.56
CA GLN A 143 -12.46 -12.85 0.37
C GLN A 143 -11.57 -12.81 -0.86
N PHE A 144 -10.32 -12.35 -0.74
CA PHE A 144 -9.37 -12.35 -1.86
C PHE A 144 -9.14 -13.74 -2.42
N VAL A 145 -8.97 -14.73 -1.52
CA VAL A 145 -8.85 -16.14 -1.92
C VAL A 145 -10.14 -16.63 -2.61
N ILE A 146 -11.32 -16.40 -2.02
CA ILE A 146 -12.61 -16.88 -2.60
C ILE A 146 -12.87 -16.27 -3.98
N HIS A 147 -12.56 -14.99 -4.16
CA HIS A 147 -12.66 -14.31 -5.46
C HIS A 147 -11.56 -14.71 -6.44
N GLY A 148 -10.58 -15.51 -6.00
CA GLY A 148 -9.53 -16.04 -6.85
C GLY A 148 -8.51 -14.99 -7.27
N ALA A 149 -8.24 -14.01 -6.41
CA ALA A 149 -7.20 -12.99 -6.58
C ALA A 149 -5.84 -13.44 -6.03
N VAL A 150 -5.72 -14.72 -5.65
CA VAL A 150 -4.53 -15.29 -5.02
C VAL A 150 -4.05 -16.49 -5.82
N THR A 151 -2.75 -16.55 -6.07
CA THR A 151 -2.06 -17.70 -6.65
C THR A 151 -1.11 -18.31 -5.62
N VAL A 152 -0.97 -19.63 -5.64
CA VAL A 152 0.00 -20.39 -4.83
C VAL A 152 0.82 -21.22 -5.81
N ASN A 153 2.14 -21.04 -5.82
CA ASN A 153 3.06 -21.69 -6.76
C ASN A 153 2.61 -21.53 -8.23
N GLY A 154 2.14 -20.33 -8.59
CA GLY A 154 1.61 -20.01 -9.93
C GLY A 154 0.17 -20.48 -10.19
N GLN A 155 -0.42 -21.33 -9.34
CA GLN A 155 -1.78 -21.84 -9.52
C GLN A 155 -2.82 -21.02 -8.75
N LYS A 156 -3.92 -20.66 -9.40
CA LYS A 156 -5.02 -19.89 -8.78
C LYS A 156 -5.72 -20.72 -7.70
N MET A 157 -5.60 -20.28 -6.45
CA MET A 157 -6.15 -20.99 -5.29
C MET A 157 -7.41 -20.29 -4.78
N LYS A 158 -8.57 -20.98 -4.85
CA LYS A 158 -9.87 -20.45 -4.37
C LYS A 158 -10.25 -20.92 -2.96
N HIS A 159 -9.44 -21.76 -2.34
CA HIS A 159 -9.74 -22.37 -1.05
C HIS A 159 -8.98 -21.68 0.10
N PRO A 160 -9.64 -20.86 0.94
CA PRO A 160 -8.98 -20.19 2.08
C PRO A 160 -8.55 -21.16 3.18
N SER A 161 -9.06 -22.39 3.16
CA SER A 161 -8.65 -23.46 4.08
C SER A 161 -7.42 -24.24 3.61
N TYR A 162 -6.83 -23.87 2.46
CA TYR A 162 -5.57 -24.44 2.02
C TYR A 162 -4.49 -24.25 3.09
N LEU A 163 -3.77 -25.33 3.41
CA LEU A 163 -2.71 -25.33 4.40
C LEU A 163 -1.37 -25.26 3.66
N LEU A 164 -0.66 -24.16 3.87
CA LEU A 164 0.66 -23.96 3.29
C LEU A 164 1.65 -24.99 3.84
N ASN A 165 2.50 -25.46 2.94
CA ASN A 165 3.68 -26.25 3.21
C ASN A 165 4.91 -25.33 3.21
N PRO A 166 5.96 -25.67 4.00
CA PRO A 166 7.23 -24.97 3.92
C PRO A 166 7.75 -24.92 2.47
N GLY A 167 8.08 -23.74 1.99
CA GLY A 167 8.52 -23.47 0.61
C GLY A 167 7.43 -22.93 -0.32
N ASP A 168 6.15 -23.01 0.05
CA ASP A 168 5.08 -22.49 -0.82
C ASP A 168 5.18 -20.97 -0.99
N LEU A 169 5.12 -20.51 -2.24
CA LEU A 169 5.03 -19.11 -2.61
C LEU A 169 3.56 -18.76 -2.88
N PHE A 170 3.02 -17.76 -2.17
CA PHE A 170 1.70 -17.21 -2.45
C PHE A 170 1.80 -15.76 -2.89
N GLN A 171 1.04 -15.39 -3.92
CA GLN A 171 1.00 -14.04 -4.48
C GLN A 171 -0.44 -13.54 -4.54
N VAL A 172 -0.62 -12.25 -4.26
CA VAL A 172 -1.92 -11.57 -4.31
C VAL A 172 -1.89 -10.54 -5.43
N GLU A 173 -3.02 -10.37 -6.12
CA GLU A 173 -3.20 -9.31 -7.11
C GLU A 173 -2.87 -7.92 -6.51
N PRO A 174 -1.91 -7.15 -7.05
CA PRO A 174 -1.44 -5.90 -6.46
C PRO A 174 -2.56 -4.87 -6.24
N ASP A 175 -3.50 -4.74 -7.17
CA ASP A 175 -4.64 -3.82 -7.04
C ASP A 175 -5.51 -4.12 -5.81
N ARG A 176 -5.63 -5.39 -5.42
CA ARG A 176 -6.36 -5.81 -4.21
C ARG A 176 -5.61 -5.46 -2.95
N VAL A 177 -4.29 -5.63 -2.97
CA VAL A 177 -3.41 -5.26 -1.86
C VAL A 177 -3.47 -3.75 -1.64
N LEU A 178 -3.27 -2.96 -2.69
CA LEU A 178 -3.34 -1.49 -2.64
C LEU A 178 -4.71 -1.01 -2.13
N TYR A 179 -5.81 -1.66 -2.51
CA TYR A 179 -7.13 -1.41 -1.95
C TYR A 179 -7.28 -1.76 -0.47
N ALA A 180 -6.67 -2.85 -0.02
CA ALA A 180 -6.75 -3.26 1.37
C ALA A 180 -5.90 -2.39 2.31
N THR A 181 -4.68 -2.10 1.87
CA THR A 181 -3.66 -1.40 2.65
C THR A 181 -3.72 0.10 2.46
N GLY A 182 -4.43 0.59 1.44
CA GLY A 182 -4.57 2.00 1.15
C GLY A 182 -5.64 2.73 1.95
N HIS A 183 -5.64 4.05 1.83
CA HIS A 183 -6.71 4.90 2.34
C HIS A 183 -8.04 4.61 1.60
N THR A 184 -9.15 4.66 2.32
CA THR A 184 -10.48 4.47 1.74
C THR A 184 -10.88 5.68 0.91
N LYS A 185 -11.43 5.43 -0.30
CA LYS A 185 -11.97 6.49 -1.16
C LYS A 185 -13.09 7.29 -0.49
N THR A 186 -13.04 8.62 -0.64
CA THR A 186 -14.12 9.49 -0.21
C THR A 186 -15.42 9.20 -0.96
N PRO A 187 -16.60 9.58 -0.44
CA PRO A 187 -17.86 9.47 -1.18
C PRO A 187 -17.83 10.17 -2.55
N PHE A 188 -17.12 11.31 -2.63
CA PHE A 188 -16.93 12.07 -3.86
C PHE A 188 -16.10 11.31 -4.90
N GLU A 189 -14.90 10.85 -4.54
CA GLU A 189 -14.04 10.01 -5.41
C GLU A 189 -14.78 8.76 -5.90
N ARG A 190 -15.57 8.12 -5.02
CA ARG A 190 -16.39 6.96 -5.41
C ARG A 190 -17.47 7.33 -6.42
N ARG A 191 -18.05 8.53 -6.33
CA ARG A 191 -19.03 9.03 -7.30
C ARG A 191 -18.36 9.32 -8.63
N MET A 192 -17.25 10.05 -8.64
CA MET A 192 -16.48 10.34 -9.86
C MET A 192 -16.01 9.07 -10.55
N GLY A 193 -15.48 8.10 -9.79
CA GLY A 193 -15.09 6.81 -10.36
C GLY A 193 -16.26 5.95 -10.85
N ARG A 194 -17.51 6.18 -10.42
CA ARG A 194 -18.70 5.55 -11.00
C ARG A 194 -19.12 6.22 -12.31
N VAL A 195 -19.09 7.56 -12.35
CA VAL A 195 -19.39 8.33 -13.55
C VAL A 195 -18.39 7.99 -14.65
N GLY A 196 -17.09 8.01 -14.34
CA GLY A 196 -16.04 7.63 -15.29
C GLY A 196 -16.18 6.19 -15.79
N ARG A 197 -16.51 5.22 -14.91
CA ARG A 197 -16.81 3.85 -15.36
C ARG A 197 -18.06 3.74 -16.24
N ARG A 198 -19.07 4.57 -16.00
CA ARG A 198 -20.28 4.61 -16.82
C ARG A 198 -19.99 5.23 -18.20
N GLN A 199 -19.22 6.30 -18.24
CA GLN A 199 -18.75 6.94 -19.48
C GLN A 199 -17.88 5.97 -20.28
N ALA A 200 -16.84 5.39 -19.68
CA ALA A 200 -15.98 4.40 -20.34
C ALA A 200 -16.75 3.17 -20.82
N LYS A 201 -17.79 2.74 -20.09
CA LYS A 201 -18.68 1.65 -20.56
C LYS A 201 -19.53 2.10 -21.76
N ALA A 202 -20.09 3.30 -21.73
CA ALA A 202 -20.88 3.86 -22.83
C ALA A 202 -20.02 4.07 -24.09
N GLU A 203 -18.80 4.58 -23.93
CA GLU A 203 -17.83 4.73 -25.01
C GLU A 203 -17.46 3.37 -25.62
N ARG A 204 -17.22 2.35 -24.81
CA ARG A 204 -16.95 0.98 -25.31
C ARG A 204 -18.15 0.38 -26.05
N LEU A 205 -19.37 0.62 -25.58
CA LEU A 205 -20.58 0.16 -26.27
C LEU A 205 -20.78 0.91 -27.59
N ALA A 206 -20.62 2.24 -27.59
CA ALA A 206 -20.71 3.04 -28.81
C ALA A 206 -19.59 2.71 -29.81
N ALA A 207 -18.39 2.33 -29.34
CA ALA A 207 -17.31 1.84 -30.20
C ALA A 207 -17.66 0.46 -30.80
N ALA A 208 -18.25 -0.44 -30.02
CA ALA A 208 -18.73 -1.73 -30.52
C ALA A 208 -19.87 -1.56 -31.55
N GLU A 209 -20.83 -0.67 -31.29
CA GLU A 209 -21.92 -0.35 -32.23
C GLU A 209 -21.42 0.29 -33.53
N ARG A 210 -20.38 1.15 -33.46
CA ARG A 210 -19.72 1.68 -34.67
C ARG A 210 -18.96 0.62 -35.45
N ALA A 211 -18.38 -0.37 -34.77
CA ALA A 211 -17.72 -1.50 -35.41
C ALA A 211 -18.73 -2.46 -36.06
N GLU A 212 -19.92 -2.65 -35.47
CA GLU A 212 -21.00 -3.46 -36.05
C GLU A 212 -21.81 -2.72 -37.14
N GLY A 213 -21.85 -1.38 -37.11
CA GLY A 213 -22.57 -0.55 -38.10
C GLY A 213 -21.89 -0.39 -39.48
N GLY A 214 -20.86 -1.20 -39.77
CA GLY A 214 -20.00 -1.10 -40.94
C GLY A 214 -20.04 -2.28 -41.90
N ALA A 215 -21.18 -2.92 -42.16
CA ALA A 215 -21.49 -3.69 -43.38
C ALA A 215 -22.95 -4.19 -43.37
N PRO A 216 -23.65 -4.30 -44.53
CA PRO A 216 -24.99 -4.84 -44.60
C PRO A 216 -25.02 -6.38 -44.53
N GLU A 217 -26.18 -6.88 -44.10
CA GLU A 217 -26.59 -8.27 -43.88
C GLU A 217 -26.00 -9.35 -44.80
N VAL A 218 -25.51 -10.45 -44.20
CA VAL A 218 -25.75 -11.83 -44.67
C VAL A 218 -25.85 -12.76 -43.46
N GLU A 219 -26.91 -13.58 -43.43
CA GLU A 219 -27.24 -14.53 -42.37
C GLU A 219 -26.29 -15.75 -42.25
N ALA A 220 -26.31 -16.33 -41.04
CA ALA A 220 -26.21 -17.75 -40.68
C ALA A 220 -24.83 -18.45 -40.48
N GLU A 221 -24.67 -18.85 -39.21
CA GLU A 221 -24.14 -20.12 -38.69
C GLU A 221 -22.64 -20.49 -38.68
N SER A 222 -22.14 -20.52 -37.44
CA SER A 222 -21.45 -21.65 -36.79
C SER A 222 -19.93 -21.83 -36.91
N ASN A 223 -19.40 -22.19 -35.73
CA ASN A 223 -18.13 -22.82 -35.39
C ASN A 223 -16.84 -22.01 -35.22
N GLU A 224 -16.36 -22.09 -33.98
CA GLU A 224 -15.01 -21.89 -33.52
C GLU A 224 -14.00 -22.65 -34.39
N THR A 225 -12.97 -21.97 -34.88
CA THR A 225 -11.54 -22.22 -34.58
C THR A 225 -10.64 -21.32 -35.42
N ALA A 226 -9.43 -21.11 -34.91
CA ALA A 226 -8.25 -20.48 -35.51
C ALA A 226 -7.96 -19.02 -35.12
N LYS A 227 -6.84 -18.91 -34.41
CA LYS A 227 -6.06 -17.74 -34.06
C LYS A 227 -5.22 -17.25 -35.25
N GLU A 228 -4.78 -16.00 -35.09
CA GLU A 228 -3.50 -15.43 -35.55
C GLU A 228 -3.43 -15.16 -37.06
N ASP A 229 -3.75 -13.92 -37.47
CA ASP A 229 -2.79 -12.95 -38.02
C ASP A 229 -3.51 -11.76 -38.68
N THR A 230 -3.87 -10.75 -37.89
CA THR A 230 -4.21 -9.39 -38.37
C THR A 230 -4.39 -8.47 -37.16
N LYS A 231 -3.29 -7.88 -36.68
CA LYS A 231 -3.36 -6.85 -35.61
C LYS A 231 -2.45 -5.65 -35.83
N GLU A 232 -1.85 -5.56 -37.01
CA GLU A 232 -0.94 -4.47 -37.37
C GLU A 232 -1.63 -3.40 -38.24
N THR A 233 -2.65 -3.75 -39.03
CA THR A 233 -3.30 -2.83 -39.97
C THR A 233 -4.31 -1.86 -39.35
N GLU A 234 -5.07 -2.24 -38.30
CA GLU A 234 -6.12 -1.36 -37.73
C GLU A 234 -5.60 -0.21 -36.85
N LYS A 235 -4.33 -0.27 -36.41
CA LYS A 235 -3.69 0.81 -35.64
C LYS A 235 -3.13 1.92 -36.50
N GLU A 236 -2.81 1.64 -37.77
CA GLU A 236 -2.27 2.65 -38.67
C GLU A 236 -3.37 3.61 -39.15
N GLU A 237 -4.55 3.09 -39.53
CA GLU A 237 -5.64 3.91 -40.07
C GLU A 237 -6.29 4.86 -39.05
N THR A 238 -6.36 4.47 -37.78
CA THR A 238 -6.93 5.33 -36.72
C THR A 238 -5.95 6.41 -36.23
N GLU A 239 -4.64 6.17 -36.32
CA GLU A 239 -3.64 7.18 -36.00
C GLU A 239 -3.43 8.19 -37.14
N GLU A 240 -3.63 7.80 -38.40
CA GLU A 240 -3.49 8.71 -39.55
C GLU A 240 -4.58 9.79 -39.57
N THR A 241 -5.83 9.43 -39.29
CA THR A 241 -6.97 10.36 -39.30
C THR A 241 -6.87 11.44 -38.22
N GLU A 242 -6.44 11.13 -36.99
CA GLU A 242 -6.25 12.13 -35.93
C GLU A 242 -5.02 13.04 -36.18
N LYS A 243 -3.99 12.55 -36.88
CA LYS A 243 -2.79 13.33 -37.26
C LYS A 243 -3.12 14.37 -38.34
N GLU A 244 -4.03 14.04 -39.26
CA GLU A 244 -4.52 14.95 -40.29
C GLU A 244 -5.30 16.13 -39.67
N ASP A 245 -6.20 15.86 -38.73
CA ASP A 245 -7.01 16.88 -38.03
C ASP A 245 -6.15 17.90 -37.25
N ILE A 246 -5.07 17.46 -36.59
CA ILE A 246 -4.19 18.36 -35.81
C ILE A 246 -3.34 19.25 -36.74
N LYS A 247 -2.91 18.72 -37.89
CA LYS A 247 -2.16 19.49 -38.90
C LYS A 247 -3.05 20.54 -39.54
N GLU A 248 -4.29 20.19 -39.86
CA GLU A 248 -5.28 21.12 -40.42
C GLU A 248 -5.64 22.24 -39.45
N THR A 249 -5.86 21.91 -38.17
CA THR A 249 -6.16 22.92 -37.14
C THR A 249 -4.98 23.87 -36.89
N LEU A 250 -3.73 23.38 -36.87
CA LEU A 250 -2.54 24.23 -36.76
C LEU A 250 -2.34 25.13 -37.99
N GLN A 251 -2.64 24.63 -39.20
CA GLN A 251 -2.62 25.45 -40.42
C GLN A 251 -3.71 26.53 -40.40
N ALA A 252 -4.92 26.20 -39.92
CA ALA A 252 -6.01 27.15 -39.77
C ALA A 252 -5.69 28.26 -38.75
N LEU A 253 -5.04 27.92 -37.62
CA LEU A 253 -4.58 28.89 -36.63
C LEU A 253 -3.47 29.81 -37.18
N LEU A 254 -2.56 29.27 -37.99
CA LEU A 254 -1.53 30.05 -38.68
C LEU A 254 -2.15 31.02 -39.69
N ALA A 255 -3.16 30.58 -40.45
CA ALA A 255 -3.91 31.43 -41.39
C ALA A 255 -4.64 32.57 -40.66
N ARG A 256 -5.31 32.28 -39.53
CA ARG A 256 -5.95 33.31 -38.69
C ARG A 256 -4.95 34.31 -38.12
N ALA A 257 -3.81 33.84 -37.60
CA ALA A 257 -2.76 34.72 -37.08
C ALA A 257 -2.16 35.63 -38.17
N LYS A 258 -2.04 35.13 -39.42
CA LYS A 258 -1.63 35.95 -40.58
C LYS A 258 -2.70 36.99 -40.95
N ALA A 259 -3.98 36.60 -40.95
CA ALA A 259 -5.09 37.49 -41.25
C ALA A 259 -5.19 38.64 -40.24
N VAL A 260 -4.97 38.37 -38.95
CA VAL A 260 -4.92 39.39 -37.89
C VAL A 260 -3.71 40.32 -38.07
N MET A 261 -2.54 39.78 -38.42
CA MET A 261 -1.35 40.59 -38.72
C MET A 261 -1.49 41.46 -39.97
N SER A 262 -2.25 41.02 -40.98
CA SER A 262 -2.51 41.82 -42.19
C SER A 262 -3.62 42.85 -42.01
N ALA A 263 -4.67 42.52 -41.25
CA ALA A 263 -5.80 43.42 -40.97
C ALA A 263 -5.44 44.53 -39.97
N GLY A 264 -4.58 44.25 -38.99
CA GLY A 264 -4.19 45.19 -37.93
C GLY A 264 -2.87 45.94 -38.17
N LYS A 265 -2.57 46.31 -39.42
CA LYS A 265 -1.27 46.94 -39.78
C LYS A 265 -1.02 48.24 -39.00
N GLU A 266 -2.08 48.99 -38.68
CA GLU A 266 -2.02 50.27 -37.95
C GLU A 266 -2.62 50.24 -36.52
N THR A 267 -3.39 49.22 -36.13
CA THR A 267 -4.13 49.22 -34.84
C THR A 267 -3.52 48.35 -33.73
N LEU A 268 -2.58 47.45 -34.04
CA LEU A 268 -1.99 46.52 -33.06
C LEU A 268 -0.73 47.09 -32.39
N ALA A 269 -0.71 47.04 -31.05
CA ALA A 269 0.43 47.43 -30.23
C ALA A 269 1.72 46.65 -30.59
N PRO A 270 2.91 47.27 -30.48
CA PRO A 270 4.18 46.64 -30.86
C PRO A 270 4.45 45.29 -30.18
N GLN A 271 4.09 45.16 -28.90
CA GLN A 271 4.23 43.92 -28.13
C GLN A 271 3.36 42.79 -28.69
N ARG A 272 2.10 43.07 -29.04
CA ARG A 272 1.19 42.08 -29.68
C ARG A 272 1.70 41.62 -31.04
N LYS A 273 2.33 42.52 -31.81
CA LYS A 273 2.98 42.16 -33.09
C LYS A 273 4.18 41.23 -32.88
N GLN A 274 4.93 41.40 -31.79
CA GLN A 274 6.05 40.52 -31.42
C GLN A 274 5.56 39.14 -30.97
N GLU A 275 4.50 39.08 -30.16
CA GLU A 275 3.83 37.84 -29.74
C GLU A 275 3.31 37.04 -30.94
N LEU A 276 2.59 37.67 -31.86
CA LEU A 276 2.04 37.00 -33.05
C LEU A 276 3.14 36.49 -34.00
N ARG A 277 4.28 37.20 -34.10
CA ARG A 277 5.46 36.72 -34.85
C ARG A 277 6.15 35.55 -34.14
N GLY A 278 6.23 35.58 -32.81
CA GLY A 278 6.72 34.48 -31.98
C GLY A 278 5.87 33.23 -32.14
N PHE A 279 4.55 33.37 -32.07
CA PHE A 279 3.57 32.31 -32.28
C PHE A 279 3.70 31.71 -33.68
N GLN A 280 3.76 32.53 -34.74
CA GLN A 280 3.97 32.04 -36.11
C GLN A 280 5.27 31.24 -36.26
N LYS A 281 6.34 31.64 -35.58
CA LYS A 281 7.64 30.94 -35.60
C LYS A 281 7.58 29.61 -34.84
N ALA A 282 6.85 29.56 -33.74
CA ALA A 282 6.64 28.35 -32.94
C ALA A 282 5.79 27.31 -33.71
N VAL A 283 4.65 27.73 -34.26
CA VAL A 283 3.76 26.84 -35.05
C VAL A 283 4.48 26.31 -36.29
N ARG A 284 5.26 27.13 -37.00
CA ARG A 284 6.09 26.66 -38.13
C ARG A 284 7.16 25.65 -37.71
N ARG A 285 7.76 25.82 -36.53
CA ARG A 285 8.77 24.90 -36.00
C ARG A 285 8.14 23.55 -35.59
N VAL A 286 6.90 23.57 -35.11
CA VAL A 286 6.14 22.35 -34.77
C VAL A 286 5.72 21.62 -36.04
N LEU A 287 5.16 22.34 -37.03
CA LEU A 287 4.82 21.77 -38.34
C LEU A 287 6.04 21.23 -39.11
N SER A 288 7.24 21.77 -38.87
CA SER A 288 8.49 21.25 -39.43
C SER A 288 9.12 20.11 -38.63
N ARG A 289 8.56 19.75 -37.47
CA ARG A 289 9.06 18.68 -36.58
C ARG A 289 8.07 17.52 -36.43
N SER A 290 6.86 17.64 -36.96
CA SER A 290 5.73 16.71 -36.73
C SER A 290 5.81 15.39 -37.51
N GLU A 291 6.99 14.98 -37.99
CA GLU A 291 7.21 13.64 -38.54
C GLU A 291 7.60 12.60 -37.45
N SER A 292 7.79 13.01 -36.19
CA SER A 292 8.15 12.12 -35.07
C SER A 292 7.06 12.02 -33.99
N SER A 293 6.73 10.80 -33.59
CA SER A 293 5.45 10.33 -33.01
C SER A 293 5.28 10.43 -31.47
N THR A 294 5.96 11.32 -30.76
CA THR A 294 6.02 11.24 -29.27
C THR A 294 5.43 12.45 -28.52
N VAL A 295 4.46 13.16 -29.07
CA VAL A 295 4.17 14.55 -28.64
C VAL A 295 3.45 14.70 -27.29
N LEU A 296 2.67 13.72 -26.80
CA LEU A 296 1.91 13.91 -25.55
C LEU A 296 2.67 13.51 -24.27
N ALA A 297 3.50 12.46 -24.34
CA ALA A 297 4.39 12.10 -23.22
C ALA A 297 5.60 13.04 -23.16
N ASP A 298 6.16 13.41 -24.31
CA ASP A 298 7.31 14.33 -24.38
C ASP A 298 6.89 15.76 -24.02
N GLY A 299 5.63 16.14 -24.19
CA GLY A 299 5.16 17.48 -23.81
C GLY A 299 5.27 17.72 -22.30
N LEU A 300 4.75 16.80 -21.49
CA LEU A 300 4.82 16.88 -20.02
C LEU A 300 6.25 16.65 -19.50
N GLU A 301 7.00 15.75 -20.12
CA GLU A 301 8.38 15.45 -19.73
C GLU A 301 9.35 16.58 -20.15
N ALA A 302 9.12 17.21 -21.30
CA ALA A 302 9.85 18.40 -21.75
C ALA A 302 9.50 19.62 -20.89
N GLN A 303 8.22 19.85 -20.56
CA GLN A 303 7.78 20.91 -19.64
C GLN A 303 8.39 20.72 -18.25
N PHE A 304 8.45 19.48 -17.75
CA PHE A 304 9.11 19.15 -16.50
C PHE A 304 10.63 19.31 -16.57
N SER A 305 11.26 18.97 -17.71
CA SER A 305 12.70 19.20 -17.94
C SER A 305 13.03 20.69 -17.99
N GLN A 306 12.15 21.50 -18.59
CA GLN A 306 12.26 22.96 -18.64
C GLN A 306 12.11 23.58 -17.26
N LEU A 307 11.09 23.17 -16.52
CA LEU A 307 10.92 23.59 -15.13
C LEU A 307 12.14 23.18 -14.32
N THR A 308 12.57 21.91 -14.33
CA THR A 308 13.75 21.47 -13.58
C THR A 308 15.06 22.15 -14.00
N LEU A 309 15.21 22.56 -15.25
CA LEU A 309 16.33 23.38 -15.72
C LEU A 309 16.25 24.81 -15.20
N LEU A 310 15.07 25.44 -15.21
CA LEU A 310 14.83 26.74 -14.57
C LEU A 310 15.06 26.66 -13.05
N LEU A 311 14.65 25.56 -12.40
CA LEU A 311 14.90 25.25 -10.99
C LEU A 311 16.41 25.12 -10.70
N LYS A 312 17.19 24.50 -11.60
CA LYS A 312 18.65 24.40 -11.49
C LYS A 312 19.35 25.73 -11.74
N ALA A 313 18.85 26.53 -12.69
CA ALA A 313 19.38 27.85 -13.01
C ALA A 313 19.22 28.83 -11.84
N LYS A 314 18.04 28.86 -11.18
CA LYS A 314 17.81 29.70 -9.99
C LYS A 314 18.74 29.35 -8.81
N ARG A 315 19.05 28.06 -8.63
CA ARG A 315 20.00 27.58 -7.61
C ARG A 315 21.45 27.97 -7.94
N ALA A 316 21.77 28.19 -9.21
CA ALA A 316 23.08 28.67 -9.64
C ALA A 316 23.23 30.20 -9.48
N GLU A 317 22.13 30.96 -9.55
CA GLU A 317 22.12 32.41 -9.27
C GLU A 317 22.32 32.73 -7.78
N LYS A 318 21.80 31.86 -6.89
CA LYS A 318 22.03 31.95 -5.43
C LYS A 318 23.35 31.25 -5.05
N LYS A 319 24.49 31.89 -5.33
CA LYS A 319 25.80 31.47 -4.80
C LYS A 319 25.75 31.35 -3.25
N PRO A 320 26.41 30.37 -2.63
CA PRO A 320 26.39 30.25 -1.17
C PRO A 320 27.28 31.34 -0.56
N GLU A 321 26.72 32.20 0.27
CA GLU A 321 27.52 32.88 1.30
C GLU A 321 28.03 31.81 2.27
N LYS A 322 29.34 31.60 2.30
CA LYS A 322 29.99 30.75 3.30
C LYS A 322 29.69 31.30 4.68
N LYS A 323 28.82 30.64 5.44
CA LYS A 323 28.84 30.69 6.90
C LYS A 323 29.41 29.36 7.39
N ASP A 324 30.62 29.44 7.94
CA ASP A 324 31.25 28.36 8.67
C ASP A 324 30.40 27.97 9.87
N VAL A 325 29.80 26.78 9.86
CA VAL A 325 29.20 26.16 11.05
C VAL A 325 29.72 24.74 11.17
N LYS A 326 30.47 24.49 12.25
CA LYS A 326 31.04 23.19 12.64
C LYS A 326 29.94 22.12 12.79
N PRO A 327 30.22 20.84 12.49
CA PRO A 327 29.25 19.78 12.68
C PRO A 327 29.17 19.40 14.16
N ARG A 328 27.96 19.21 14.68
CA ARG A 328 27.71 18.48 15.94
C ARG A 328 26.46 17.61 15.82
N PRO A 329 26.40 16.54 16.61
CA PRO A 329 26.02 15.23 16.13
C PRO A 329 24.56 14.87 16.42
N GLU A 330 24.10 13.89 15.65
CA GLU A 330 23.24 12.76 16.03
C GLU A 330 21.95 13.02 16.81
N ASP A 331 20.85 12.73 16.10
CA ASP A 331 19.55 12.24 16.57
C ASP A 331 19.42 11.98 18.08
N ALA A 332 18.78 12.91 18.76
CA ALA A 332 18.18 12.67 20.07
C ALA A 332 16.72 13.18 20.06
N PHE A 333 15.81 12.23 20.26
CA PHE A 333 14.43 12.46 20.65
C PHE A 333 14.35 13.42 21.85
N ALA A 334 13.57 14.49 21.74
CA ALA A 334 12.94 15.12 22.90
C ALA A 334 11.67 15.89 22.50
N THR A 335 10.66 15.71 23.34
CA THR A 335 9.31 16.26 23.37
C THR A 335 9.26 17.71 23.87
N ASP A 336 8.26 18.48 23.41
CA ASP A 336 7.48 19.48 24.19
C ASP A 336 6.32 19.97 23.29
N LYS A 337 5.06 20.24 23.69
CA LYS A 337 4.45 20.81 24.90
C LYS A 337 5.08 22.12 25.38
N GLY A 338 4.86 23.16 24.58
CA GLY A 338 4.94 24.55 25.01
C GLY A 338 4.47 25.46 23.89
N ASP A 339 3.95 26.63 24.23
CA ASP A 339 3.70 27.77 23.34
C ASP A 339 2.32 27.83 22.66
N ALA A 340 1.31 28.01 23.51
CA ALA A 340 0.00 28.54 23.17
C ALA A 340 -0.07 30.09 23.17
N GLU A 341 1.05 30.81 23.20
CA GLU A 341 1.06 32.30 23.30
C GLU A 341 1.72 33.04 22.12
N LEU A 342 2.19 32.34 21.07
CA LEU A 342 2.64 32.97 19.81
C LEU A 342 1.62 32.88 18.65
N ALA A 343 0.41 32.40 18.92
CA ALA A 343 -0.54 31.94 17.91
C ALA A 343 -1.49 33.02 17.33
N SER A 344 -1.36 34.30 17.71
CA SER A 344 -2.25 35.36 17.21
C SER A 344 -1.67 36.23 16.10
N ALA A 345 -0.33 36.31 15.94
CA ALA A 345 0.29 37.19 14.94
C ALA A 345 0.81 36.48 13.66
N LYS A 346 0.82 35.13 13.63
CA LYS A 346 1.28 34.32 12.47
C LYS A 346 0.15 33.80 11.58
N LYS A 347 -1.12 34.01 11.95
CA LYS A 347 -2.26 33.41 11.27
C LYS A 347 -2.63 34.04 9.92
N ASP A 348 -2.28 35.32 9.72
CA ASP A 348 -2.70 36.06 8.53
C ASP A 348 -1.69 35.96 7.37
N THR A 349 -0.42 35.64 7.65
CA THR A 349 0.63 35.44 6.64
C THR A 349 0.76 33.99 6.16
N GLU A 350 0.45 32.99 7.00
CA GLU A 350 0.43 31.58 6.56
C GLU A 350 -0.75 31.26 5.63
N ALA A 351 -1.91 31.90 5.83
CA ALA A 351 -3.09 31.71 4.97
C ALA A 351 -2.86 32.23 3.55
N THR A 352 -2.21 33.39 3.40
CA THR A 352 -1.90 33.98 2.09
C THR A 352 -0.81 33.21 1.34
N ALA A 353 0.16 32.62 2.04
CA ALA A 353 1.18 31.75 1.47
C ALA A 353 0.61 30.39 1.01
N SER A 354 -0.29 29.78 1.80
CA SER A 354 -0.96 28.53 1.41
C SER A 354 -1.88 28.70 0.20
N ASP A 355 -2.56 29.84 0.10
CA ASP A 355 -3.45 30.14 -1.01
C ASP A 355 -2.66 30.33 -2.31
N LYS A 356 -1.55 31.08 -2.29
CA LYS A 356 -0.62 31.23 -3.42
C LYS A 356 -0.04 29.88 -3.90
N LEU A 357 0.35 29.02 -2.96
CA LEU A 357 0.82 27.67 -3.27
C LEU A 357 -0.27 26.81 -3.91
N SER A 358 -1.51 26.92 -3.42
CA SER A 358 -2.65 26.18 -3.97
C SER A 358 -3.07 26.65 -5.36
N GLU A 359 -2.99 27.97 -5.63
CA GLU A 359 -3.24 28.56 -6.93
C GLU A 359 -2.16 28.19 -7.95
N ALA A 360 -0.89 28.23 -7.55
CA ALA A 360 0.22 27.75 -8.37
C ALA A 360 0.06 26.25 -8.71
N PHE A 361 -0.43 25.46 -7.76
CA PHE A 361 -0.74 24.04 -7.97
C PHE A 361 -1.89 23.83 -8.96
N ALA A 362 -2.97 24.60 -8.84
CA ALA A 362 -4.09 24.55 -9.76
C ALA A 362 -3.68 24.99 -11.19
N GLN A 363 -2.86 26.04 -11.31
CA GLN A 363 -2.35 26.50 -12.60
C GLN A 363 -1.39 25.49 -13.25
N ALA A 364 -0.55 24.81 -12.46
CA ALA A 364 0.31 23.73 -12.94
C ALA A 364 -0.52 22.52 -13.43
N THR A 365 -1.61 22.17 -12.76
CA THR A 365 -2.51 21.09 -13.23
C THR A 365 -3.21 21.42 -14.55
N LEU A 366 -3.32 22.71 -14.87
CA LEU A 366 -3.94 23.22 -16.10
C LEU A 366 -2.91 23.50 -17.22
N GLY A 367 -1.62 23.28 -16.96
CA GLY A 367 -0.55 23.44 -17.97
C GLY A 367 -0.14 24.90 -18.26
N ASN A 368 -0.43 25.83 -17.35
CA ASN A 368 0.00 27.23 -17.47
C ASN A 368 1.44 27.43 -16.96
N ASP A 369 2.18 28.39 -17.54
CA ASP A 369 3.50 28.81 -17.08
C ASP A 369 3.39 29.45 -15.68
N VAL A 370 4.11 28.90 -14.71
CA VAL A 370 4.09 29.35 -13.31
C VAL A 370 5.28 30.27 -13.04
N ASP A 371 5.02 31.51 -12.62
CA ASP A 371 6.04 32.45 -12.15
C ASP A 371 6.58 32.00 -10.77
N ALA A 372 7.59 31.12 -10.77
CA ALA A 372 8.23 30.59 -9.56
C ALA A 372 9.18 31.59 -8.87
N SER A 373 9.11 32.88 -9.22
CA SER A 373 10.00 33.94 -8.72
C SER A 373 9.74 34.27 -7.24
N GLU A 374 8.49 34.16 -6.78
CA GLU A 374 8.05 34.57 -5.44
C GLU A 374 8.11 33.48 -4.34
N LEU A 375 8.37 32.22 -4.67
CA LEU A 375 8.39 31.14 -3.66
C LEU A 375 9.68 31.15 -2.83
N THR A 376 9.53 30.99 -1.51
CA THR A 376 10.64 30.73 -0.60
C THR A 376 11.29 29.37 -0.88
N ASP A 377 12.53 29.15 -0.41
CA ASP A 377 13.26 27.90 -0.67
C ASP A 377 12.52 26.66 -0.08
N GLU A 378 11.80 26.82 1.03
CA GLU A 378 10.99 25.76 1.65
C GLU A 378 9.71 25.46 0.86
N GLU A 379 8.99 26.49 0.42
CA GLU A 379 7.81 26.36 -0.45
C GLU A 379 8.17 25.75 -1.80
N PHE A 380 9.37 26.06 -2.28
CA PHE A 380 9.92 25.49 -3.50
C PHE A 380 10.23 23.99 -3.36
N GLU A 381 10.83 23.57 -2.24
CA GLU A 381 11.07 22.16 -1.97
C GLU A 381 9.77 21.36 -1.83
N THR A 382 8.77 21.93 -1.16
CA THR A 382 7.45 21.30 -1.02
C THR A 382 6.76 21.16 -2.36
N LEU A 383 6.76 22.21 -3.20
CA LEU A 383 6.21 22.17 -4.56
C LEU A 383 6.93 21.13 -5.44
N ARG A 384 8.26 21.07 -5.39
CA ARG A 384 9.04 20.07 -6.13
C ARG A 384 8.70 18.63 -5.68
N ARG A 385 8.57 18.39 -4.38
CA ARG A 385 8.16 17.09 -3.84
C ARG A 385 6.77 16.72 -4.31
N ALA A 386 5.83 17.66 -4.28
CA ALA A 386 4.46 17.45 -4.71
C ALA A 386 4.33 17.16 -6.22
N LEU A 387 5.08 17.87 -7.07
CA LEU A 387 5.15 17.58 -8.51
C LEU A 387 5.74 16.20 -8.81
N THR A 388 6.82 15.83 -8.11
CA THR A 388 7.42 14.49 -8.22
C THR A 388 6.41 13.41 -7.80
N GLN A 389 5.67 13.65 -6.71
CA GLN A 389 4.64 12.75 -6.21
C GLN A 389 3.46 12.62 -7.19
N MET A 390 3.04 13.71 -7.85
CA MET A 390 1.98 13.66 -8.87
C MET A 390 2.42 12.88 -10.11
N ARG A 391 3.68 13.02 -10.53
CA ARG A 391 4.24 12.24 -11.64
C ARG A 391 4.27 10.75 -11.30
N ASP A 392 4.79 10.41 -10.13
CA ASP A 392 4.97 9.02 -9.72
C ASP A 392 3.63 8.35 -9.34
N ASN A 393 2.63 9.13 -8.88
CA ASN A 393 1.34 8.63 -8.42
C ASN A 393 0.19 9.58 -8.83
N PRO A 394 -0.22 9.54 -10.11
CA PRO A 394 -1.25 10.44 -10.62
C PRO A 394 -2.64 10.16 -10.01
N LEU A 395 -3.48 11.21 -10.00
CA LEU A 395 -4.86 11.12 -9.55
C LEU A 395 -5.71 10.33 -10.56
N ASP A 396 -5.87 9.03 -10.31
CA ASP A 396 -6.73 8.15 -11.11
C ASP A 396 -7.99 7.71 -10.34
N ASN A 397 -9.14 8.28 -10.72
CA ASN A 397 -10.44 7.93 -10.15
C ASN A 397 -10.98 6.56 -10.61
N SER A 398 -10.44 5.98 -11.69
CA SER A 398 -10.86 4.69 -12.24
C SER A 398 -10.42 3.50 -11.35
N LYS A 399 -9.30 3.65 -10.64
CA LYS A 399 -8.77 2.63 -9.71
C LYS A 399 -9.73 2.30 -8.57
N THR A 400 -9.49 1.17 -7.90
CA THR A 400 -10.33 0.74 -6.78
C THR A 400 -9.98 1.44 -5.46
N TYR A 401 -8.73 1.83 -5.28
CA TYR A 401 -8.16 2.54 -4.12
C TYR A 401 -8.03 4.04 -4.36
N SER A 402 -7.95 4.82 -3.28
CA SER A 402 -7.75 6.27 -3.35
C SER A 402 -6.36 6.58 -3.90
N THR A 403 -6.28 7.53 -4.83
CA THR A 403 -5.07 8.00 -5.51
C THR A 403 -4.87 9.47 -5.14
N PRO A 404 -3.63 9.95 -4.87
CA PRO A 404 -2.41 9.16 -4.77
C PRO A 404 -2.51 8.12 -3.65
N TRP A 405 -1.99 6.93 -3.91
CA TRP A 405 -2.00 5.86 -2.92
C TRP A 405 -1.28 6.30 -1.63
N GLN A 406 -1.95 6.16 -0.50
CA GLN A 406 -1.42 6.40 0.83
C GLN A 406 -1.79 5.23 1.74
N PRO A 407 -0.93 4.85 2.71
CA PRO A 407 -1.22 3.76 3.62
C PRO A 407 -2.45 4.06 4.47
N ARG A 408 -3.11 2.98 4.91
CA ARG A 408 -4.34 3.06 5.69
C ARG A 408 -4.10 3.72 7.04
N GLN A 409 -5.09 4.48 7.50
CA GLN A 409 -5.10 5.07 8.82
C GLN A 409 -4.81 4.00 9.89
N TYR A 410 -3.83 4.25 10.74
CA TYR A 410 -3.38 3.37 11.82
C TYR A 410 -2.79 2.01 11.40
N MET A 411 -2.34 1.85 10.14
CA MET A 411 -1.66 0.64 9.69
C MET A 411 -0.39 0.36 10.52
N SER A 412 0.35 1.40 10.91
CA SER A 412 1.60 1.31 11.66
C SER A 412 1.48 0.50 12.96
N ALA A 413 0.38 0.63 13.69
CA ALA A 413 0.14 -0.10 14.95
C ALA A 413 0.02 -1.63 14.76
N PHE A 414 -0.23 -2.10 13.53
CA PHE A 414 -0.40 -3.50 13.20
C PHE A 414 0.67 -4.03 12.24
N ALA A 415 1.59 -3.17 11.80
CA ALA A 415 2.59 -3.49 10.79
C ALA A 415 3.74 -4.29 11.40
N PHE A 416 3.61 -5.61 11.39
CA PHE A 416 4.71 -6.52 11.68
C PHE A 416 4.59 -7.76 10.79
N ILE A 417 5.73 -8.28 10.35
CA ILE A 417 5.81 -9.49 9.53
C ILE A 417 6.43 -10.59 10.41
N PRO A 418 5.78 -11.75 10.56
CA PRO A 418 6.33 -12.81 11.39
C PRO A 418 7.49 -13.52 10.70
N ARG A 419 8.47 -13.99 11.48
CA ARG A 419 9.73 -14.58 10.98
C ARG A 419 9.60 -15.86 10.15
N TYR A 420 8.42 -16.48 10.12
CA TYR A 420 8.15 -17.68 9.31
C TYR A 420 7.65 -17.34 7.89
N LEU A 421 7.41 -16.05 7.60
CA LEU A 421 7.09 -15.55 6.27
C LEU A 421 8.21 -14.64 5.78
N GLU A 422 8.64 -14.87 4.55
CA GLU A 422 9.45 -13.91 3.80
C GLU A 422 8.53 -13.19 2.82
N VAL A 423 8.58 -11.85 2.78
CA VAL A 423 7.61 -11.06 2.01
C VAL A 423 8.31 -10.07 1.11
N ASN A 424 7.92 -10.05 -0.16
CA ASN A 424 8.31 -9.04 -1.13
C ASN A 424 7.09 -8.17 -1.46
N GLN A 425 7.12 -6.92 -1.00
CA GLN A 425 6.01 -5.98 -1.14
C GLN A 425 5.83 -5.47 -2.58
N ASN A 426 6.91 -5.41 -3.37
CA ASN A 426 6.89 -4.86 -4.73
C ASN A 426 5.98 -5.70 -5.66
N ILE A 427 6.09 -7.02 -5.56
CA ILE A 427 5.31 -7.98 -6.37
C ILE A 427 4.09 -8.54 -5.63
N CYS A 428 3.86 -8.10 -4.38
CA CYS A 428 2.81 -8.63 -3.51
C CYS A 428 2.86 -10.17 -3.35
N ALA A 429 4.07 -10.71 -3.20
CA ALA A 429 4.31 -12.14 -3.02
C ALA A 429 5.02 -12.43 -1.70
N ALA A 430 4.77 -13.62 -1.15
CA ALA A 430 5.40 -14.09 0.08
C ALA A 430 5.67 -15.58 0.02
N VAL A 431 6.76 -16.00 0.65
CA VAL A 431 7.15 -17.41 0.78
C VAL A 431 6.91 -17.86 2.21
N TYR A 432 6.19 -18.98 2.34
CA TYR A 432 5.97 -19.63 3.62
C TYR A 432 7.20 -20.48 3.98
N LEU A 433 8.18 -19.90 4.66
CA LEU A 433 9.48 -20.54 4.90
C LEU A 433 9.36 -21.80 5.76
N ARG A 434 8.58 -21.73 6.84
CA ARG A 434 8.48 -22.81 7.84
C ARG A 434 7.20 -22.71 8.65
N HIS A 435 6.99 -23.70 9.51
CA HIS A 435 5.97 -23.60 10.54
C HIS A 435 6.40 -22.72 11.71
N PRO A 436 5.49 -21.94 12.32
CA PRO A 436 5.81 -21.17 13.51
C PRO A 436 6.37 -22.08 14.61
N VAL A 437 7.45 -21.65 15.24
CA VAL A 437 8.09 -22.36 16.37
C VAL A 437 8.24 -21.45 17.59
N ALA A 438 8.26 -22.05 18.79
CA ALA A 438 8.68 -21.36 20.00
C ALA A 438 10.20 -21.42 20.18
N ARG A 439 10.80 -20.35 20.71
CA ARG A 439 12.22 -20.21 21.02
C ARG A 439 12.39 -19.72 22.46
N PRO A 440 13.57 -19.86 23.07
CA PRO A 440 13.85 -19.23 24.36
C PRO A 440 13.49 -17.73 24.33
N GLY A 441 12.56 -17.32 25.21
CA GLY A 441 12.11 -15.93 25.32
C GLY A 441 11.15 -15.41 24.24
N SER A 442 10.75 -16.20 23.24
CA SER A 442 9.80 -15.71 22.21
C SER A 442 9.01 -16.84 21.53
N ALA A 443 7.81 -16.52 21.03
CA ALA A 443 7.01 -17.40 20.19
C ALA A 443 6.72 -16.70 18.87
N GLU A 444 6.80 -17.44 17.75
CA GLU A 444 6.56 -16.86 16.43
C GLU A 444 5.07 -16.65 16.12
N VAL A 445 4.14 -17.29 16.85
CA VAL A 445 2.70 -17.08 16.67
C VAL A 445 2.31 -15.69 17.19
N PRO A 446 1.85 -14.77 16.33
CA PRO A 446 1.55 -13.42 16.79
C PRO A 446 0.23 -13.41 17.56
N THR A 447 0.29 -13.06 18.83
CA THR A 447 -0.84 -13.03 19.76
C THR A 447 -0.77 -11.79 20.65
N PRO A 448 -1.87 -11.03 20.85
CA PRO A 448 -1.90 -9.89 21.75
C PRO A 448 -2.08 -10.29 23.23
N PHE A 449 -2.05 -11.60 23.52
CA PHE A 449 -2.34 -12.15 24.83
C PHE A 449 -1.08 -12.76 25.45
N GLY A 450 -0.87 -12.50 26.73
CA GLY A 450 0.18 -13.16 27.52
C GLY A 450 -0.23 -14.55 28.03
N GLU A 451 0.66 -15.14 28.83
CA GLU A 451 0.51 -16.51 29.36
C GLU A 451 -0.75 -16.70 30.22
N SER A 452 -1.19 -15.66 30.93
CA SER A 452 -2.41 -15.68 31.74
C SER A 452 -3.69 -15.99 30.95
N ILE A 453 -3.67 -15.79 29.63
CA ILE A 453 -4.77 -16.15 28.72
C ILE A 453 -4.37 -17.37 27.88
N ALA A 454 -3.12 -17.44 27.41
CA ALA A 454 -2.68 -18.52 26.54
C ALA A 454 -2.74 -19.89 27.23
N THR A 455 -2.29 -19.99 28.47
CA THR A 455 -2.27 -21.24 29.25
C THR A 455 -3.68 -21.79 29.54
N PRO A 456 -4.64 -21.02 30.09
CA PRO A 456 -6.01 -21.51 30.27
C PRO A 456 -6.74 -21.75 28.93
N ALA A 457 -6.40 -21.03 27.85
CA ALA A 457 -6.93 -21.32 26.52
C ALA A 457 -6.44 -22.68 26.00
N TYR A 458 -5.15 -23.00 26.15
CA TYR A 458 -4.62 -24.33 25.83
C TYR A 458 -5.31 -25.40 26.67
N GLY A 459 -5.40 -25.19 28.00
CA GLY A 459 -6.08 -26.09 28.93
C GLY A 459 -7.56 -26.31 28.64
N TRP A 460 -8.25 -25.35 28.00
CA TRP A 460 -9.62 -25.53 27.52
C TRP A 460 -9.69 -26.56 26.37
N TYR A 461 -8.72 -26.53 25.46
CA TYR A 461 -8.72 -27.37 24.25
C TYR A 461 -8.13 -28.76 24.44
N LEU A 462 -7.34 -28.98 25.48
CA LEU A 462 -6.80 -30.30 25.85
C LEU A 462 -7.90 -31.35 26.11
N ARG A 463 -8.98 -30.99 26.80
CA ARG A 463 -10.03 -31.95 27.16
C ARG A 463 -11.22 -31.83 26.20
N ARG A 464 -11.43 -32.86 25.38
CA ARG A 464 -12.60 -32.98 24.50
C ARG A 464 -13.85 -33.29 25.34
N ARG A 465 -14.45 -32.26 25.94
CA ARG A 465 -15.63 -32.29 26.85
C ARG A 465 -15.36 -32.98 28.21
N TRP A 466 -16.04 -32.45 29.23
CA TRP A 466 -16.58 -33.21 30.34
C TRP A 466 -17.97 -33.68 29.91
#